data_AF-A0A931Y0E1-F1
#
_entry.id   AF-A0A931Y0E1-F1
#
_cell.length_a   1.000
_cell.length_b   1.000
_cell.length_c   1.000
_cell.angle_alpha   90.00
_cell.angle_beta   90.00
_cell.angle_gamma   90.00
#
_symmetry.space_group_name_H-M   'P 1'
#
loop_
_entity.id
_entity.type
_entity.pdbx_description
1 polymer ?
#
loop_
_entity_poly.entity_id
_entity_poly.type
_entity_poly.pdbx_seq_one_letter_code
_entity_poly.pdbx_strand_id
1 'polypeptide(L)'
;MRRPSSPAFVRRARAACPVLLGVLLAVGAIAVGCGSKDERPSPPLPATDAGVDARPDSSTDGGGRDSTVTDGDAPPPDAPPPIEDGSDIDDLGLPPPGSRVEATIGPEGGTLSGSSGTALAGVSLVVSSGALSAPVTFAIDAAPAPTGPGGAKLVSPYVRVGPEGVSFAIPARLTLPWSTTVAAPQLAAVARIGFSWSSLQDPTGDATSVTASMRRTSGAAIALLELSSSAPKITAAASPDAGGALFVEGSGFGVAQVFRPGADGGAPFVSNVTVGGVVAETLGWSESAISVRAPLGDGGAITVTTPGGSVTAP
;
A
#
# COMPACT_ATOMS: atom_id res chain seq x y z
N MET A 1 -10.16 -56.26 -29.83
CA MET A 1 -9.05 -55.61 -30.55
C MET A 1 -9.59 -54.50 -31.46
N ARG A 2 -9.58 -53.24 -31.02
CA ARG A 2 -9.50 -52.05 -31.89
C ARG A 2 -8.86 -50.93 -31.07
N ARG A 3 -7.68 -50.46 -31.49
CA ARG A 3 -6.99 -49.31 -30.89
C ARG A 3 -7.54 -48.01 -31.53
N PRO A 4 -7.82 -46.95 -30.77
CA PRO A 4 -8.00 -45.63 -31.35
C PRO A 4 -6.64 -44.97 -31.62
N SER A 5 -6.53 -44.42 -32.83
CA SER A 5 -5.39 -43.74 -33.42
C SER A 5 -5.12 -42.37 -32.81
N SER A 6 -3.86 -42.10 -32.46
CA SER A 6 -3.37 -40.77 -32.08
C SER A 6 -3.36 -39.80 -33.26
N PRO A 7 -3.74 -38.51 -33.06
CA PRO A 7 -3.46 -37.47 -34.04
C PRO A 7 -2.03 -36.93 -33.89
N ALA A 8 -1.38 -36.75 -35.04
CA ALA A 8 -0.02 -36.26 -35.20
C ALA A 8 0.13 -34.79 -34.79
N PHE A 9 1.12 -34.50 -33.95
CA PHE A 9 1.50 -33.15 -33.53
C PHE A 9 2.45 -32.54 -34.58
N VAL A 10 1.96 -31.60 -35.38
CA VAL A 10 2.74 -30.86 -36.36
C VAL A 10 3.57 -29.78 -35.65
N ARG A 11 4.88 -30.01 -35.51
CA ARG A 11 5.86 -28.98 -35.11
C ARG A 11 6.02 -27.97 -36.26
N ARG A 12 5.55 -26.73 -36.07
CA ARG A 12 6.00 -25.57 -36.86
C ARG A 12 7.18 -24.92 -36.15
N ALA A 13 8.37 -25.09 -36.71
CA ALA A 13 9.52 -24.25 -36.42
C ALA A 13 9.24 -22.83 -36.92
N ARG A 14 9.43 -21.81 -36.06
CA ARG A 14 9.53 -20.42 -36.48
C ARG A 14 10.95 -19.92 -36.22
N ALA A 15 11.49 -19.34 -37.28
CA ALA A 15 12.85 -18.88 -37.44
C ALA A 15 13.16 -17.69 -36.53
N ALA A 16 14.41 -17.65 -36.06
CA ALA A 16 15.02 -16.52 -35.38
C ALA A 16 15.21 -15.36 -36.36
N CYS A 17 14.87 -14.15 -35.92
CA CYS A 17 15.11 -12.89 -36.62
C CYS A 17 16.07 -12.06 -35.75
N PRO A 18 17.30 -11.76 -36.18
CA PRO A 18 18.20 -10.89 -35.42
C PRO A 18 17.88 -9.43 -35.77
N VAL A 19 17.26 -8.71 -34.84
CA VAL A 19 17.16 -7.24 -34.93
C VAL A 19 18.41 -6.66 -34.29
N LEU A 20 19.34 -6.26 -35.16
CA LEU A 20 20.39 -5.29 -34.88
C LEU A 20 19.71 -3.96 -34.54
N LEU A 21 19.87 -3.45 -33.32
CA LEU A 21 19.52 -2.06 -33.00
C LEU A 21 20.79 -1.34 -32.54
N GLY A 22 21.26 -0.44 -33.41
CA GLY A 22 22.43 0.38 -33.19
C GLY A 22 22.20 1.41 -32.10
N VAL A 23 23.17 1.50 -31.19
CA VAL A 23 23.32 2.57 -30.20
C VAL A 23 23.84 3.81 -30.92
N LEU A 24 23.03 4.86 -31.01
CA LEU A 24 23.48 6.19 -31.42
C LEU A 24 23.64 7.05 -30.15
N LEU A 25 24.88 7.24 -29.71
CA LEU A 25 25.24 8.20 -28.67
C LEU A 25 25.15 9.62 -29.26
N ALA A 26 24.16 10.40 -28.83
CA ALA A 26 24.15 11.85 -29.03
C ALA A 26 24.66 12.52 -27.75
N VAL A 27 25.92 12.94 -27.76
CA VAL A 27 26.52 13.77 -26.71
C VAL A 27 26.10 15.22 -26.98
N GLY A 28 25.04 15.67 -26.33
CA GLY A 28 24.64 17.09 -26.30
C GLY A 28 25.35 17.81 -25.16
N ALA A 29 26.31 18.67 -25.49
CA ALA A 29 26.94 19.59 -24.55
C ALA A 29 25.91 20.65 -24.11
N ILE A 30 25.50 20.61 -22.83
CA ILE A 30 24.71 21.68 -22.23
C ILE A 30 25.70 22.70 -21.66
N ALA A 31 25.72 23.88 -22.26
CA ALA A 31 26.45 25.04 -21.76
C ALA A 31 25.84 25.49 -20.42
N VAL A 32 26.67 25.48 -19.37
CA VAL A 32 26.34 26.04 -18.05
C VAL A 32 26.33 27.56 -18.18
N GLY A 33 25.14 28.15 -18.23
CA GLY A 33 24.95 29.59 -18.08
C GLY A 33 25.10 29.99 -16.62
N CYS A 34 26.14 30.76 -16.31
CA CYS A 34 26.28 31.46 -15.04
C CYS A 34 25.21 32.55 -14.92
N GLY A 35 24.13 32.25 -14.20
CA GLY A 35 23.14 33.23 -13.77
C GLY A 35 23.57 33.88 -12.45
N SER A 36 23.93 35.16 -12.52
CA SER A 36 24.22 36.02 -11.37
C SER A 36 23.02 36.12 -10.44
N LYS A 37 23.21 35.83 -9.15
CA LYS A 37 22.21 36.05 -8.09
C LYS A 37 22.19 37.54 -7.73
N ASP A 38 21.16 38.25 -8.17
CA ASP A 38 20.73 39.50 -7.54
C ASP A 38 19.87 39.16 -6.32
N GLU A 39 20.49 39.08 -5.14
CA GLU A 39 19.78 39.04 -3.86
C GLU A 39 19.21 40.43 -3.56
N ARG A 40 17.91 40.61 -3.82
CA ARG A 40 17.15 41.72 -3.22
C ARG A 40 16.75 41.31 -1.79
N PRO A 41 16.98 42.16 -0.78
CA PRO A 41 16.53 41.89 0.58
C PRO A 41 15.00 41.91 0.65
N SER A 42 14.42 40.85 1.21
CA SER A 42 12.99 40.75 1.50
C SER A 42 12.56 41.81 2.52
N PRO A 43 11.39 42.45 2.35
CA PRO A 43 10.84 43.35 3.36
C PRO A 43 10.42 42.59 4.64
N PRO A 44 10.48 43.22 5.82
CA PRO A 44 10.07 42.60 7.07
C PRO A 44 8.56 42.33 7.08
N LEU A 45 8.19 41.12 7.54
CA LEU A 45 6.81 40.72 7.74
C LEU A 45 6.17 41.54 8.88
N PRO A 46 4.90 41.95 8.75
CA PRO A 46 4.17 42.60 9.84
C PRO A 46 3.92 41.61 10.98
N ALA A 47 4.20 42.05 12.21
CA ALA A 47 3.85 41.33 13.42
C ALA A 47 2.33 41.30 13.58
N THR A 48 1.71 40.13 13.38
CA THR A 48 0.34 39.89 13.81
C THR A 48 0.35 39.36 15.24
N ASP A 49 0.16 40.30 16.15
CA ASP A 49 -0.36 40.07 17.50
C ASP A 49 -1.85 39.72 17.39
N ALA A 50 -2.22 38.51 17.77
CA ALA A 50 -3.60 38.07 17.92
C ALA A 50 -3.65 36.98 18.99
N GLY A 51 -3.69 37.40 20.25
CA GLY A 51 -4.20 36.57 21.33
C GLY A 51 -5.70 36.34 21.16
N VAL A 52 -6.12 35.09 21.24
CA VAL A 52 -7.48 34.70 21.65
C VAL A 52 -7.38 33.39 22.43
N ASP A 53 -7.60 33.51 23.74
CA ASP A 53 -7.96 32.43 24.65
C ASP A 53 -9.26 31.77 24.18
N ALA A 54 -9.23 30.47 23.93
CA ALA A 54 -10.43 29.65 23.86
C ALA A 54 -10.12 28.27 24.47
N ARG A 55 -10.29 28.20 25.80
CA ARG A 55 -10.48 26.93 26.51
C ARG A 55 -11.91 26.45 26.24
N PRO A 56 -12.12 25.20 25.78
CA PRO A 56 -13.42 24.55 25.90
C PRO A 56 -13.42 23.69 27.18
N ASP A 57 -14.13 24.23 28.17
CA ASP A 57 -14.74 23.56 29.30
C ASP A 57 -15.90 22.68 28.81
N SER A 58 -15.71 21.35 28.86
CA SER A 58 -16.81 20.39 28.71
C SER A 58 -16.90 19.51 29.95
N SER A 59 -17.62 20.02 30.95
CA SER A 59 -18.25 19.23 32.00
C SER A 59 -19.39 18.42 31.40
N THR A 60 -19.19 17.11 31.24
CA THR A 60 -20.30 16.17 30.99
C THR A 60 -20.61 15.47 32.30
N ASP A 61 -21.49 16.10 33.06
CA ASP A 61 -22.18 15.50 34.20
C ASP A 61 -23.27 14.53 33.71
N GLY A 62 -23.46 13.46 34.48
CA GLY A 62 -24.80 12.97 34.82
C GLY A 62 -25.54 12.14 33.78
N GLY A 63 -25.54 10.82 33.95
CA GLY A 63 -26.46 9.93 33.24
C GLY A 63 -26.49 8.54 33.83
N GLY A 64 -27.15 8.40 34.99
CA GLY A 64 -27.34 7.13 35.69
C GLY A 64 -27.97 6.03 34.83
N ARG A 65 -27.47 4.81 35.03
CA ARG A 65 -28.14 3.54 34.76
C ARG A 65 -27.80 2.65 35.95
N ASP A 66 -28.65 2.70 36.96
CA ASP A 66 -29.84 1.86 37.13
C ASP A 66 -29.42 0.42 37.42
N SER A 67 -29.46 0.17 38.73
CA SER A 67 -29.07 -1.03 39.41
C SER A 67 -30.28 -1.94 39.47
N THR A 68 -30.43 -2.89 38.56
CA THR A 68 -31.26 -4.07 38.84
C THR A 68 -30.41 -5.07 39.61
N VAL A 69 -30.36 -4.82 40.91
CA VAL A 69 -30.01 -5.78 41.95
C VAL A 69 -30.97 -6.95 41.83
N THR A 70 -30.50 -8.08 41.33
CA THR A 70 -31.13 -9.37 41.56
C THR A 70 -30.69 -9.86 42.93
N ASP A 71 -31.59 -9.68 43.90
CA ASP A 71 -31.58 -10.37 45.18
C ASP A 71 -31.64 -11.89 44.96
N GLY A 72 -30.73 -12.65 45.58
CA GLY A 72 -30.86 -14.10 45.69
C GLY A 72 -29.59 -14.80 46.16
N ASP A 73 -29.59 -15.19 47.43
CA ASP A 73 -28.62 -16.06 48.13
C ASP A 73 -27.26 -15.46 48.51
N ALA A 74 -27.24 -14.84 49.69
CA ALA A 74 -26.02 -14.59 50.43
C ALA A 74 -25.40 -15.93 50.90
N PRO A 75 -24.17 -16.27 50.49
CA PRO A 75 -23.46 -17.43 51.02
C PRO A 75 -23.07 -17.22 52.50
N PRO A 76 -22.90 -18.30 53.27
CA PRO A 76 -22.54 -18.23 54.68
C PRO A 76 -21.23 -17.45 54.92
N PRO A 77 -21.12 -16.69 56.03
CA PRO A 77 -20.10 -15.66 56.23
C PRO A 77 -18.65 -16.15 56.47
N ASP A 78 -18.32 -17.41 56.23
CA ASP A 78 -16.99 -17.97 56.58
C ASP A 78 -16.49 -19.09 55.64
N ALA A 79 -17.05 -19.20 54.43
CA ALA A 79 -16.40 -20.03 53.41
C ALA A 79 -15.18 -19.26 52.87
N PRO A 80 -13.95 -19.82 52.91
CA PRO A 80 -12.86 -19.26 52.11
C PRO A 80 -13.38 -19.12 50.67
N PRO A 81 -13.13 -17.99 50.00
CA PRO A 81 -13.63 -17.78 48.65
C PRO A 81 -13.25 -19.00 47.81
N PRO A 82 -14.18 -19.56 47.02
CA PRO A 82 -13.82 -20.62 46.09
C PRO A 82 -12.63 -20.10 45.29
N ILE A 83 -11.53 -20.84 45.36
CA ILE A 83 -10.42 -20.64 44.44
C ILE A 83 -11.04 -21.01 43.10
N GLU A 84 -11.48 -20.00 42.36
CA GLU A 84 -11.77 -20.16 40.96
C GLU A 84 -10.44 -20.56 40.34
N ASP A 85 -10.25 -21.88 40.19
CA ASP A 85 -9.16 -22.48 39.45
C ASP A 85 -9.22 -21.85 38.06
N GLY A 86 -8.42 -20.79 37.88
CA GLY A 86 -8.27 -19.97 36.69
C GLY A 86 -7.72 -20.77 35.52
N SER A 87 -8.52 -21.71 35.07
CA SER A 87 -8.35 -22.47 33.83
C SER A 87 -8.54 -21.60 32.59
N ASP A 88 -8.82 -20.31 32.76
CA ASP A 88 -8.75 -19.27 31.73
C ASP A 88 -7.30 -18.86 31.35
N ILE A 89 -6.27 -19.53 31.90
CA ILE A 89 -4.88 -19.37 31.44
C ILE A 89 -4.66 -19.99 30.04
N ASP A 90 -5.59 -20.81 29.54
CA ASP A 90 -5.50 -21.35 28.18
C ASP A 90 -5.73 -20.31 27.06
N ASP A 91 -6.12 -19.07 27.40
CA ASP A 91 -6.12 -17.93 26.49
C ASP A 91 -4.90 -17.01 26.66
N LEU A 92 -3.70 -17.59 26.83
CA LEU A 92 -2.45 -16.85 26.61
C LEU A 92 -2.23 -16.45 25.14
N GLY A 93 -3.25 -16.55 24.29
CA GLY A 93 -3.30 -15.95 22.96
C GLY A 93 -2.09 -16.29 22.11
N LEU A 94 -1.53 -17.50 22.28
CA LEU A 94 -0.37 -17.91 21.48
C LEU A 94 -0.79 -17.85 20.02
N PRO A 95 -0.07 -17.07 19.19
CA PRO A 95 -0.45 -16.88 17.81
C PRO A 95 -0.49 -18.26 17.14
N PRO A 96 -1.52 -18.53 16.30
CA PRO A 96 -1.68 -19.85 15.71
C PRO A 96 -0.39 -20.25 14.98
N PRO A 97 0.07 -21.51 15.12
CA PRO A 97 1.35 -21.93 14.55
C PRO A 97 1.40 -21.63 13.04
N GLY A 98 2.51 -21.04 12.58
CA GLY A 98 2.70 -20.64 11.19
C GLY A 98 2.16 -19.25 10.82
N SER A 99 1.65 -18.48 11.79
CA SER A 99 1.26 -17.07 11.57
C SER A 99 2.43 -16.10 11.67
N ARG A 100 3.62 -16.53 12.12
CA ARG A 100 4.81 -15.69 12.27
C ARG A 100 6.06 -16.40 11.74
N VAL A 101 6.91 -15.65 11.06
CA VAL A 101 8.28 -16.08 10.71
C VAL A 101 9.26 -14.98 11.10
N GLU A 102 10.40 -15.36 11.66
CA GLU A 102 11.38 -14.41 12.23
C GLU A 102 12.81 -14.82 11.87
N ALA A 103 13.66 -13.85 11.56
CA ALA A 103 15.09 -14.06 11.34
C ALA A 103 15.90 -12.79 11.66
N THR A 104 17.15 -12.98 12.10
CA THR A 104 18.10 -11.87 12.25
C THR A 104 18.89 -11.71 10.96
N ILE A 105 18.85 -10.51 10.38
CA ILE A 105 19.51 -10.16 9.12
C ILE A 105 20.53 -9.05 9.37
N GLY A 106 21.79 -9.29 8.96
CA GLY A 106 22.89 -8.33 9.09
C GLY A 106 23.15 -7.47 7.85
N PRO A 107 24.23 -6.66 7.88
CA PRO A 107 24.70 -5.87 6.73
C PRO A 107 25.02 -6.70 5.49
N GLU A 108 25.32 -7.98 5.63
CA GLU A 108 25.50 -8.94 4.55
C GLU A 108 24.20 -9.18 3.73
N GLY A 109 23.05 -8.76 4.25
CA GLY A 109 21.74 -9.01 3.66
C GLY A 109 21.18 -10.38 4.05
N GLY A 110 20.01 -10.71 3.55
CA GLY A 110 19.35 -11.96 3.89
C GLY A 110 17.95 -12.08 3.31
N THR A 111 17.37 -13.26 3.50
CA THR A 111 16.02 -13.59 3.04
C THR A 111 15.22 -14.18 4.18
N LEU A 112 14.00 -13.71 4.35
CA LEU A 112 13.01 -14.23 5.29
C LEU A 112 11.79 -14.69 4.49
N SER A 113 11.51 -15.99 4.48
CA SER A 113 10.41 -16.56 3.69
C SER A 113 9.47 -17.39 4.55
N GLY A 114 8.16 -17.26 4.31
CA GLY A 114 7.15 -18.04 5.01
C GLY A 114 7.12 -19.50 4.56
N SER A 115 6.93 -20.41 5.52
CA SER A 115 6.92 -21.85 5.28
C SER A 115 5.72 -22.30 4.44
N SER A 116 5.91 -23.32 3.61
CA SER A 116 4.83 -23.95 2.85
C SER A 116 3.74 -24.50 3.78
N GLY A 117 2.47 -24.38 3.37
CA GLY A 117 1.32 -24.86 4.16
C GLY A 117 0.91 -23.93 5.31
N THR A 118 1.53 -22.76 5.45
CA THR A 118 1.15 -21.73 6.43
C THR A 118 0.41 -20.57 5.76
N ALA A 119 -0.15 -19.66 6.56
CA ALA A 119 -0.76 -18.42 6.06
C ALA A 119 0.25 -17.50 5.33
N LEU A 120 1.55 -17.71 5.57
CA LEU A 120 2.65 -16.96 4.96
C LEU A 120 3.31 -17.70 3.79
N ALA A 121 2.76 -18.82 3.34
CA ALA A 121 3.33 -19.59 2.25
C ALA A 121 3.49 -18.73 0.98
N GLY A 122 4.73 -18.58 0.49
CA GLY A 122 5.07 -17.77 -0.69
C GLY A 122 5.38 -16.30 -0.39
N VAL A 123 5.17 -15.82 0.84
CA VAL A 123 5.61 -14.49 1.27
C VAL A 123 7.13 -14.50 1.48
N SER A 124 7.84 -13.51 0.93
CA SER A 124 9.30 -13.42 1.07
C SER A 124 9.77 -11.98 1.18
N LEU A 125 10.62 -11.69 2.17
CA LEU A 125 11.33 -10.43 2.32
C LEU A 125 12.80 -10.66 2.01
N VAL A 126 13.31 -9.94 1.01
CA VAL A 126 14.73 -9.95 0.63
C VAL A 126 15.35 -8.60 0.98
N VAL A 127 16.36 -8.64 1.83
CA VAL A 127 17.17 -7.49 2.22
C VAL A 127 18.52 -7.62 1.54
N SER A 128 18.88 -6.66 0.68
CA SER A 128 20.15 -6.69 -0.04
C SER A 128 21.34 -6.41 0.88
N SER A 129 22.53 -6.90 0.49
CA SER A 129 23.78 -6.52 1.16
C SER A 129 23.98 -5.00 1.13
N GLY A 130 24.43 -4.43 2.25
CA GLY A 130 24.58 -2.99 2.43
C GLY A 130 23.29 -2.23 2.69
N ALA A 131 22.12 -2.90 2.71
CA ALA A 131 20.85 -2.24 3.04
C ALA A 131 20.75 -1.86 4.52
N LEU A 132 21.45 -2.56 5.40
CA LEU A 132 21.46 -2.37 6.85
C LEU A 132 22.87 -2.01 7.34
N SER A 133 22.95 -1.16 8.37
CA SER A 133 24.22 -0.81 9.03
C SER A 133 24.56 -1.73 10.21
N ALA A 134 23.58 -2.48 10.73
CA ALA A 134 23.73 -3.40 11.85
C ALA A 134 22.71 -4.55 11.74
N PRO A 135 22.94 -5.69 12.43
CA PRO A 135 21.96 -6.77 12.51
C PRO A 135 20.63 -6.35 13.11
N VAL A 136 19.53 -6.76 12.47
CA VAL A 136 18.15 -6.50 12.91
C VAL A 136 17.35 -7.79 12.83
N THR A 137 16.58 -8.08 13.89
CA THR A 137 15.65 -9.21 13.94
C THR A 137 14.32 -8.81 13.31
N PHE A 138 14.06 -9.28 12.09
CA PHE A 138 12.81 -9.06 11.37
C PHE A 138 11.80 -10.15 11.65
N ALA A 139 10.54 -9.75 11.74
CA ALA A 139 9.40 -10.67 11.81
C ALA A 139 8.38 -10.33 10.72
N ILE A 140 7.77 -11.36 10.12
CA ILE A 140 6.60 -11.23 9.27
C ILE A 140 5.46 -11.95 9.98
N ASP A 141 4.42 -11.20 10.31
CA ASP A 141 3.22 -11.70 10.98
C ASP A 141 2.03 -11.67 10.01
N ALA A 142 1.26 -12.75 9.95
CA ALA A 142 -0.04 -12.78 9.32
C ALA A 142 -1.02 -11.97 10.17
N ALA A 143 -1.73 -11.04 9.56
CA ALA A 143 -2.71 -10.19 10.22
C ALA A 143 -4.12 -10.44 9.65
N PRO A 144 -5.18 -10.25 10.46
CA PRO A 144 -6.54 -10.27 9.94
C PRO A 144 -6.73 -9.23 8.84
N ALA A 145 -7.28 -9.65 7.71
CA ALA A 145 -7.51 -8.79 6.56
C ALA A 145 -8.55 -7.71 6.89
N PRO A 146 -8.21 -6.41 6.72
CA PRO A 146 -9.19 -5.35 6.85
C PRO A 146 -10.05 -5.24 5.59
N THR A 147 -11.14 -4.49 5.69
CA THR A 147 -11.88 -4.05 4.50
C THR A 147 -10.96 -3.19 3.62
N GLY A 148 -10.86 -3.55 2.33
CA GLY A 148 -10.10 -2.77 1.37
C GLY A 148 -10.77 -1.42 1.06
N PRO A 149 -10.02 -0.42 0.60
CA PRO A 149 -10.55 0.90 0.25
C PRO A 149 -11.62 0.76 -0.83
N GLY A 150 -12.75 1.45 -0.67
CA GLY A 150 -13.87 1.37 -1.61
C GLY A 150 -14.49 -0.03 -1.75
N GLY A 151 -14.30 -0.90 -0.75
CA GLY A 151 -14.74 -2.29 -0.79
C GLY A 151 -13.88 -3.21 -1.66
N ALA A 152 -12.67 -2.77 -2.03
CA ALA A 152 -11.74 -3.58 -2.80
C ALA A 152 -11.44 -4.91 -2.09
N LYS A 153 -11.38 -5.99 -2.87
CA LYS A 153 -11.13 -7.33 -2.35
C LYS A 153 -9.63 -7.56 -2.17
N LEU A 154 -9.23 -8.07 -1.01
CA LEU A 154 -7.87 -8.56 -0.80
C LEU A 154 -7.64 -9.87 -1.56
N VAL A 155 -6.58 -9.95 -2.35
CA VAL A 155 -6.21 -11.15 -3.14
C VAL A 155 -4.87 -11.76 -2.78
N SER A 156 -4.21 -11.23 -1.74
CA SER A 156 -3.00 -11.77 -1.14
C SER A 156 -3.17 -11.93 0.37
N PRO A 157 -2.24 -12.64 1.04
CA PRO A 157 -2.08 -12.55 2.49
C PRO A 157 -1.90 -11.09 2.92
N TYR A 158 -2.48 -10.74 4.08
CA TYR A 158 -2.27 -9.45 4.74
C TYR A 158 -1.19 -9.64 5.81
N VAL A 159 -0.02 -9.03 5.59
CA VAL A 159 1.16 -9.31 6.41
C VAL A 159 1.74 -8.04 7.01
N ARG A 160 2.12 -8.09 8.28
CA ARG A 160 2.85 -7.02 8.99
C ARG A 160 4.33 -7.35 9.02
N VAL A 161 5.18 -6.37 8.71
CA VAL A 161 6.64 -6.53 8.77
C VAL A 161 7.20 -5.70 9.92
N GLY A 162 7.79 -6.38 10.90
CA GLY A 162 8.49 -5.81 12.04
C GLY A 162 10.02 -5.99 11.96
N PRO A 163 10.80 -5.25 12.77
CA PRO A 163 10.36 -4.22 13.70
C PRO A 163 10.03 -2.94 12.96
N GLU A 164 9.22 -2.06 13.54
CA GLU A 164 8.78 -0.83 12.87
C GLU A 164 9.88 0.24 12.84
N GLY A 165 9.83 1.12 11.85
CA GLY A 165 10.70 2.29 11.74
C GLY A 165 12.09 2.04 11.16
N VAL A 166 12.45 0.78 10.88
CA VAL A 166 13.75 0.40 10.30
C VAL A 166 13.85 0.98 8.89
N SER A 167 14.90 1.76 8.65
CA SER A 167 15.15 2.38 7.34
C SER A 167 16.23 1.59 6.62
N PHE A 168 16.02 1.33 5.33
CA PHE A 168 16.98 0.63 4.49
C PHE A 168 17.74 1.61 3.59
N ALA A 169 19.06 1.52 3.58
CA ALA A 169 19.89 2.31 2.66
C ALA A 169 19.62 1.93 1.19
N ILE A 170 19.40 0.64 0.95
CA ILE A 170 18.95 0.07 -0.33
C ILE A 170 17.56 -0.52 -0.10
N PRO A 171 16.54 -0.21 -0.93
CA PRO A 171 15.20 -0.72 -0.71
C PRO A 171 15.15 -2.25 -0.61
N ALA A 172 14.52 -2.76 0.45
CA ALA A 172 14.21 -4.18 0.57
C ALA A 172 13.11 -4.57 -0.42
N ARG A 173 13.05 -5.84 -0.81
CA ARG A 173 12.04 -6.38 -1.73
C ARG A 173 11.10 -7.29 -0.97
N LEU A 174 9.81 -6.96 -0.96
CA LEU A 174 8.77 -7.83 -0.40
C LEU A 174 7.96 -8.45 -1.54
N THR A 175 7.92 -9.78 -1.57
CA THR A 175 7.12 -10.57 -2.50
C THR A 175 5.90 -11.14 -1.79
N LEU A 176 4.74 -10.93 -2.40
CA LEU A 176 3.44 -11.41 -1.95
C LEU A 176 2.83 -12.34 -3.00
N PRO A 177 2.42 -13.55 -2.63
CA PRO A 177 1.66 -14.41 -3.51
C PRO A 177 0.23 -13.86 -3.64
N TRP A 178 -0.39 -14.04 -4.79
CA TRP A 178 -1.79 -13.70 -5.00
C TRP A 178 -2.51 -14.76 -5.82
N SER A 179 -3.83 -14.74 -5.71
CA SER A 179 -4.70 -15.54 -6.56
C SER A 179 -6.00 -14.80 -6.81
N THR A 180 -6.47 -14.82 -8.06
CA THR A 180 -7.83 -14.40 -8.39
C THR A 180 -8.40 -15.31 -9.47
N THR A 181 -9.72 -15.38 -9.51
CA THR A 181 -10.48 -16.06 -10.57
C THR A 181 -10.78 -15.12 -11.73
N VAL A 182 -10.49 -13.82 -11.60
CA VAL A 182 -10.78 -12.82 -12.63
C VAL A 182 -9.74 -12.86 -13.73
N ALA A 183 -10.20 -12.90 -14.98
CA ALA A 183 -9.34 -12.82 -16.15
C ALA A 183 -8.74 -11.41 -16.26
N ALA A 184 -7.40 -11.31 -16.27
CA ALA A 184 -6.66 -10.04 -16.30
C ALA A 184 -6.98 -9.08 -15.14
N PRO A 185 -6.71 -9.48 -13.89
CA PRO A 185 -6.99 -8.66 -12.71
C PRO A 185 -6.18 -7.37 -12.74
N GLN A 186 -6.76 -6.35 -12.11
CA GLN A 186 -6.08 -5.08 -11.86
C GLN A 186 -5.62 -5.10 -10.41
N LEU A 187 -4.31 -5.26 -10.23
CA LEU A 187 -3.72 -5.45 -8.91
C LEU A 187 -3.02 -4.18 -8.45
N ALA A 188 -3.37 -3.72 -7.26
CA ALA A 188 -2.72 -2.62 -6.58
C ALA A 188 -1.92 -3.15 -5.38
N ALA A 189 -0.61 -2.92 -5.38
CA ALA A 189 0.25 -3.24 -4.24
C ALA A 189 0.24 -2.08 -3.24
N VAL A 190 -0.31 -2.34 -2.06
CA VAL A 190 -0.60 -1.30 -1.07
C VAL A 190 -0.11 -1.70 0.32
N ALA A 191 0.26 -0.69 1.09
CA ALA A 191 0.53 -0.78 2.52
C ALA A 191 -0.53 0.02 3.28
N ARG A 192 -1.02 -0.53 4.39
CA ARG A 192 -1.93 0.17 5.29
C ARG A 192 -1.18 0.71 6.50
N ILE A 193 -1.02 2.03 6.59
CA ILE A 193 -0.38 2.72 7.72
C ILE A 193 -1.51 3.31 8.58
N GLY A 194 -1.79 2.68 9.72
CA GLY A 194 -2.93 3.04 10.56
C GLY A 194 -4.25 2.86 9.80
N PHE A 195 -4.98 3.96 9.59
CA PHE A 195 -6.24 3.97 8.82
C PHE A 195 -6.06 4.34 7.35
N SER A 196 -4.85 4.69 6.92
CA SER A 196 -4.57 5.14 5.55
C SER A 196 -3.95 4.03 4.72
N TRP A 197 -4.22 4.05 3.41
CA TRP A 197 -3.61 3.16 2.43
C TRP A 197 -2.61 3.95 1.59
N SER A 198 -1.46 3.34 1.30
CA SER A 198 -0.39 3.94 0.50
C SER A 198 0.07 2.94 -0.56
N SER A 199 0.40 3.42 -1.76
CA SER A 199 1.05 2.58 -2.77
C SER A 199 2.41 2.13 -2.27
N LEU A 200 2.78 0.90 -2.60
CA LEU A 200 4.18 0.50 -2.57
C LEU A 200 4.92 1.05 -3.78
N GLN A 201 6.24 1.17 -3.65
CA GLN A 201 7.12 1.63 -4.72
C GLN A 201 7.54 0.45 -5.62
N ASP A 202 7.70 0.71 -6.91
CA ASP A 202 8.18 -0.23 -7.93
C ASP A 202 7.56 -1.64 -7.88
N PRO A 203 6.22 -1.81 -7.81
CA PRO A 203 5.62 -3.12 -7.97
C PRO A 203 5.98 -3.75 -9.31
N THR A 204 6.58 -4.93 -9.25
CA THR A 204 6.81 -5.83 -10.38
C THR A 204 6.17 -7.17 -10.05
N GLY A 205 5.63 -7.89 -11.03
CA GLY A 205 4.92 -9.12 -10.73
C GLY A 205 4.88 -10.10 -11.90
N ASP A 206 4.34 -11.26 -11.60
CA ASP A 206 3.99 -12.29 -12.56
C ASP A 206 2.54 -12.76 -12.34
N ALA A 207 2.18 -13.90 -12.92
CA ALA A 207 0.83 -14.47 -12.82
C ALA A 207 0.43 -14.96 -11.42
N THR A 208 1.37 -14.99 -10.47
CA THR A 208 1.20 -15.63 -9.15
C THR A 208 1.77 -14.82 -7.99
N SER A 209 2.63 -13.84 -8.27
CA SER A 209 3.28 -13.03 -7.24
C SER A 209 3.43 -11.57 -7.66
N VAL A 210 3.52 -10.68 -6.68
CA VAL A 210 3.94 -9.28 -6.86
C VAL A 210 5.03 -8.99 -5.85
N THR A 211 6.10 -8.36 -6.31
CA THR A 211 7.23 -7.87 -5.54
C THR A 211 7.24 -6.35 -5.55
N ALA A 212 7.44 -5.73 -4.39
CA ALA A 212 7.53 -4.27 -4.29
C ALA A 212 8.72 -3.81 -3.43
N SER A 213 9.19 -2.59 -3.69
CA SER A 213 10.23 -1.91 -2.91
C SER A 213 9.71 -1.41 -1.56
N MET A 214 10.48 -1.64 -0.50
CA MET A 214 10.27 -1.08 0.83
C MET A 214 11.51 -0.31 1.28
N ARG A 215 11.38 1.00 1.51
CA ARG A 215 12.46 1.83 2.07
C ARG A 215 12.45 1.89 3.59
N ARG A 216 11.30 1.60 4.19
CA ARG A 216 11.12 1.58 5.64
C ARG A 216 10.16 0.46 6.02
N THR A 217 10.43 -0.24 7.11
CA THR A 217 9.38 -1.02 7.77
C THR A 217 8.46 -0.04 8.48
N SER A 218 7.19 -0.02 8.12
CA SER A 218 6.25 0.98 8.66
C SER A 218 5.37 0.41 9.76
N GLY A 219 5.53 -0.87 10.13
CA GLY A 219 4.50 -1.58 10.89
C GLY A 219 3.19 -1.74 10.12
N ALA A 220 3.13 -1.18 8.91
CA ALA A 220 2.00 -1.31 8.02
C ALA A 220 1.85 -2.76 7.63
N ALA A 221 0.61 -3.19 7.56
CA ALA A 221 0.32 -4.44 6.93
C ALA A 221 0.09 -4.23 5.43
N ILE A 222 0.63 -5.15 4.65
CA ILE A 222 0.82 -5.01 3.21
C ILE A 222 -0.03 -6.08 2.53
N ALA A 223 -0.70 -5.69 1.45
CA ALA A 223 -1.51 -6.59 0.64
C ALA A 223 -1.64 -6.15 -0.81
N LEU A 224 -2.18 -7.06 -1.62
CA LEU A 224 -2.62 -6.84 -2.98
C LEU A 224 -4.14 -6.69 -2.99
N LEU A 225 -4.60 -5.59 -3.55
CA LEU A 225 -6.00 -5.32 -3.77
C LEU A 225 -6.37 -5.63 -5.22
N GLU A 226 -7.44 -6.36 -5.40
CA GLU A 226 -8.12 -6.47 -6.69
C GLU A 226 -9.07 -5.27 -6.84
N LEU A 227 -8.73 -4.40 -7.79
CA LEU A 227 -9.55 -3.25 -8.12
C LEU A 227 -10.70 -3.71 -9.01
N SER A 228 -11.93 -3.46 -8.58
CA SER A 228 -13.08 -3.64 -9.47
C SER A 228 -12.94 -2.66 -10.64
N SER A 229 -13.27 -3.10 -11.85
CA SER A 229 -13.24 -2.30 -13.08
C SER A 229 -14.29 -1.17 -13.13
N SER A 230 -14.85 -0.81 -11.99
CA SER A 230 -15.79 0.28 -11.83
C SER A 230 -15.16 1.55 -12.39
N ALA A 231 -15.85 2.22 -13.32
CA ALA A 231 -15.42 3.52 -13.81
C ALA A 231 -15.23 4.47 -12.61
N PRO A 232 -14.15 5.26 -12.57
CA PRO A 232 -13.93 6.20 -11.49
C PRO A 232 -15.10 7.18 -11.50
N LYS A 233 -15.58 7.60 -10.33
CA LYS A 233 -16.61 8.62 -10.20
C LYS A 233 -16.03 9.79 -9.42
N ILE A 234 -15.86 10.93 -10.07
CA ILE A 234 -15.52 12.18 -9.39
C ILE A 234 -16.83 12.77 -8.84
N THR A 235 -16.96 12.88 -7.52
CA THR A 235 -18.11 13.50 -6.86
C THR A 235 -17.87 14.96 -6.52
N ALA A 236 -16.62 15.34 -6.26
CA ALA A 236 -16.21 16.71 -6.07
C ALA A 236 -14.73 16.90 -6.42
N ALA A 237 -14.38 18.08 -6.91
CA ALA A 237 -13.00 18.53 -7.09
C ALA A 237 -12.93 20.01 -6.68
N ALA A 238 -11.99 20.35 -5.80
CA ALA A 238 -11.73 21.75 -5.45
C ALA A 238 -10.59 22.27 -6.32
N SER A 239 -10.79 23.35 -7.07
CA SER A 239 -9.69 23.95 -7.86
C SER A 239 -8.54 24.29 -6.92
N PRO A 240 -7.33 23.73 -7.11
CA PRO A 240 -6.19 24.17 -6.34
C PRO A 240 -5.84 25.60 -6.78
N ASP A 241 -5.42 26.45 -5.85
CA ASP A 241 -4.60 27.60 -6.21
C ASP A 241 -3.32 27.09 -6.90
N ALA A 242 -2.70 27.90 -7.77
CA ALA A 242 -1.50 27.48 -8.50
C ALA A 242 -0.41 26.92 -7.56
N GLY A 243 -0.05 25.63 -7.74
CA GLY A 243 0.90 24.91 -6.89
C GLY A 243 0.32 24.28 -5.62
N GLY A 244 -1.00 24.34 -5.41
CA GLY A 244 -1.72 23.74 -4.29
C GLY A 244 -1.98 22.24 -4.43
N ALA A 245 -2.35 21.60 -3.32
CA ALA A 245 -2.84 20.23 -3.32
C ALA A 245 -4.32 20.22 -3.74
N LEU A 246 -4.65 19.39 -4.73
CA LEU A 246 -6.01 19.14 -5.18
C LEU A 246 -6.55 17.92 -4.42
N PHE A 247 -7.73 18.08 -3.82
CA PHE A 247 -8.50 16.98 -3.27
C PHE A 247 -9.62 16.61 -4.24
N VAL A 248 -9.56 15.40 -4.76
CA VAL A 248 -10.62 14.82 -5.58
C VAL A 248 -11.37 13.82 -4.72
N GLU A 249 -12.64 14.08 -4.48
CA GLU A 249 -13.55 13.14 -3.81
C GLU A 249 -14.24 12.26 -4.85
N GLY A 250 -14.42 10.98 -4.53
CA GLY A 250 -14.98 10.04 -5.46
C GLY A 250 -14.71 8.56 -5.14
N SER A 251 -15.13 7.69 -6.04
CA SER A 251 -14.97 6.23 -5.92
C SER A 251 -14.34 5.64 -7.18
N GLY A 252 -13.90 4.38 -7.11
CA GLY A 252 -13.30 3.69 -8.27
C GLY A 252 -11.93 4.22 -8.67
N PHE A 253 -11.28 5.00 -7.80
CA PHE A 253 -9.93 5.44 -8.06
C PHE A 253 -8.91 4.35 -7.70
N GLY A 254 -8.33 3.71 -8.71
CA GLY A 254 -7.13 2.91 -8.53
C GLY A 254 -5.91 3.81 -8.70
N VAL A 255 -5.31 4.35 -7.64
CA VAL A 255 -4.14 5.26 -7.74
C VAL A 255 -2.84 4.65 -7.21
N ALA A 256 -2.87 3.39 -6.78
CA ALA A 256 -1.63 2.64 -6.71
C ALA A 256 -1.07 2.46 -8.13
N GLN A 257 0.24 2.24 -8.26
CA GLN A 257 0.73 1.64 -9.51
C GLN A 257 -0.01 0.31 -9.68
N VAL A 258 -0.85 0.24 -10.71
CA VAL A 258 -1.66 -0.94 -10.94
C VAL A 258 -0.93 -1.78 -11.98
N PHE A 259 -0.80 -3.06 -11.70
CA PHE A 259 -0.09 -3.98 -12.58
C PHE A 259 -1.09 -4.98 -13.19
N ARG A 260 -0.88 -5.31 -14.47
CA ARG A 260 -1.64 -6.32 -15.22
C ARG A 260 -0.70 -7.48 -15.54
N PRO A 261 -0.85 -8.62 -14.86
CA PRO A 261 -0.06 -9.80 -15.16
C PRO A 261 -0.32 -10.29 -16.60
N GLY A 262 0.75 -10.52 -17.37
CA GLY A 262 0.72 -11.41 -18.54
C GLY A 262 0.24 -10.87 -19.90
N ALA A 263 -0.36 -9.68 -20.00
CA ALA A 263 -0.78 -9.15 -21.31
C ALA A 263 0.40 -8.56 -22.11
N ASP A 264 1.30 -7.83 -21.46
CA ASP A 264 2.39 -7.07 -22.11
C ASP A 264 3.76 -7.29 -21.43
N GLY A 265 3.99 -8.46 -20.83
CA GLY A 265 5.23 -8.73 -20.07
C GLY A 265 5.29 -8.05 -18.70
N GLY A 266 4.14 -7.59 -18.18
CA GLY A 266 4.07 -6.98 -16.86
C GLY A 266 4.52 -5.52 -16.80
N ALA A 267 4.29 -4.74 -17.85
CA ALA A 267 4.48 -3.31 -17.74
C ALA A 267 3.49 -2.76 -16.69
N PRO A 268 3.96 -2.05 -15.64
CA PRO A 268 3.06 -1.36 -14.73
C PRO A 268 2.29 -0.31 -15.54
N PHE A 269 0.96 -0.26 -15.38
CA PHE A 269 0.18 0.84 -15.90
C PHE A 269 -0.17 1.75 -14.71
N VAL A 270 0.34 2.97 -14.76
CA VAL A 270 0.00 3.96 -13.74
C VAL A 270 -1.34 4.54 -14.15
N SER A 271 -2.37 4.39 -13.32
CA SER A 271 -3.56 5.23 -13.45
C SER A 271 -3.10 6.66 -13.27
N ASN A 272 -3.22 7.46 -14.32
CA ASN A 272 -2.74 8.83 -14.30
C ASN A 272 -3.88 9.75 -13.93
N VAL A 273 -3.64 10.59 -12.94
CA VAL A 273 -4.42 11.83 -12.78
C VAL A 273 -3.71 12.86 -13.63
N THR A 274 -4.44 13.51 -14.52
CA THR A 274 -3.94 14.64 -15.29
C THR A 274 -4.71 15.89 -14.91
N VAL A 275 -4.00 17.01 -14.76
CA VAL A 275 -4.56 18.34 -14.49
C VAL A 275 -4.14 19.24 -15.64
N GLY A 276 -5.09 19.78 -16.39
CA GLY A 276 -4.79 20.55 -17.60
C GLY A 276 -4.01 19.75 -18.65
N GLY A 277 -4.20 18.42 -18.70
CA GLY A 277 -3.49 17.52 -19.61
C GLY A 277 -2.08 17.11 -19.19
N VAL A 278 -1.59 17.57 -18.03
CA VAL A 278 -0.28 17.20 -17.48
C VAL A 278 -0.45 16.19 -16.34
N VAL A 279 0.37 15.14 -16.30
CA VAL A 279 0.33 14.11 -15.24
C VAL A 279 0.65 14.75 -13.89
N ALA A 280 -0.30 14.65 -12.95
CA ALA A 280 -0.17 15.11 -11.58
C ALA A 280 0.52 14.05 -10.71
N GLU A 281 1.25 14.50 -9.70
CA GLU A 281 1.88 13.62 -8.72
C GLU A 281 0.87 13.23 -7.65
N THR A 282 0.61 11.94 -7.48
CA THR A 282 -0.27 11.45 -6.40
C THR A 282 0.45 11.53 -5.05
N LEU A 283 -0.10 12.31 -4.11
CA LEU A 283 0.46 12.50 -2.77
C LEU A 283 -0.07 11.50 -1.74
N GLY A 284 -1.31 11.04 -1.89
CA GLY A 284 -1.94 10.09 -0.98
C GLY A 284 -3.41 9.84 -1.31
N TRP A 285 -4.02 8.85 -0.67
CA TRP A 285 -5.45 8.58 -0.83
C TRP A 285 -6.09 8.02 0.45
N SER A 286 -7.42 8.15 0.52
CA SER A 286 -8.29 7.57 1.53
C SER A 286 -9.36 6.69 0.89
N GLU A 287 -10.34 6.24 1.66
CA GLU A 287 -11.48 5.47 1.13
C GLU A 287 -12.37 6.29 0.18
N SER A 288 -12.34 7.63 0.28
CA SER A 288 -13.23 8.54 -0.45
C SER A 288 -12.51 9.63 -1.24
N ALA A 289 -11.19 9.80 -1.06
CA ALA A 289 -10.48 10.93 -1.65
C ALA A 289 -9.07 10.60 -2.12
N ILE A 290 -8.58 11.38 -3.08
CA ILE A 290 -7.18 11.39 -3.52
C ILE A 290 -6.65 12.79 -3.35
N SER A 291 -5.44 12.89 -2.81
CA SER A 291 -4.64 14.10 -2.86
C SER A 291 -3.62 13.97 -4.00
N VAL A 292 -3.64 14.94 -4.91
CA VAL A 292 -2.64 15.07 -5.97
C VAL A 292 -2.01 16.46 -5.94
N ARG A 293 -0.73 16.54 -6.30
CA ARG A 293 -0.03 17.79 -6.57
C ARG A 293 -0.14 18.09 -8.06
N ALA A 294 -0.87 19.15 -8.38
CA ALA A 294 -0.92 19.65 -9.74
C ALA A 294 0.46 20.25 -10.11
N PRO A 295 0.95 20.03 -11.35
CA PRO A 295 2.11 20.74 -11.86
C PRO A 295 1.81 22.25 -11.89
N LEU A 296 2.86 23.07 -11.72
CA LEU A 296 2.76 24.53 -11.82
C LEU A 296 2.29 24.91 -13.23
N GLY A 297 1.02 25.31 -13.35
CA GLY A 297 0.40 25.73 -14.61
C GLY A 297 -0.94 26.42 -14.35
N ASP A 298 -1.41 27.17 -15.35
CA ASP A 298 -2.73 27.78 -15.34
C ASP A 298 -3.78 26.66 -15.23
N GLY A 299 -4.66 26.72 -14.23
CA GLY A 299 -5.61 25.65 -13.91
C GLY A 299 -6.34 25.08 -15.13
N GLY A 300 -6.74 23.81 -15.05
CA GLY A 300 -7.43 23.13 -16.15
C GLY A 300 -8.16 21.89 -15.68
N ALA A 301 -8.96 21.33 -16.58
CA ALA A 301 -9.80 20.19 -16.29
C ALA A 301 -9.00 19.02 -15.70
N ILE A 302 -9.58 18.40 -14.68
CA ILE A 302 -8.99 17.26 -13.97
C ILE A 302 -9.53 16.01 -14.65
N THR A 303 -8.68 15.33 -15.42
CA THR A 303 -9.01 14.04 -16.00
C THR A 303 -8.34 12.95 -15.20
N VAL A 304 -9.16 12.09 -14.61
CA VAL A 304 -8.72 10.86 -13.96
C VAL A 304 -8.91 9.72 -14.93
N THR A 305 -7.82 9.07 -15.34
CA THR A 305 -7.84 7.89 -16.19
C THR A 305 -7.51 6.66 -15.37
N THR A 306 -8.43 5.71 -15.31
CA THR A 306 -8.20 4.36 -14.78
C THR A 306 -8.42 3.36 -15.92
N PRO A 307 -8.12 2.07 -15.71
CA PRO A 307 -8.38 1.07 -16.75
C PRO A 307 -9.87 0.80 -16.98
N GLY A 308 -10.74 1.22 -16.06
CA GLY A 308 -12.20 1.16 -16.20
C GLY A 308 -12.77 2.30 -17.04
N GLY A 309 -11.97 3.34 -17.36
CA GLY A 309 -12.40 4.49 -18.13
C GLY A 309 -11.76 5.79 -17.66
N SER A 310 -12.15 6.92 -18.26
CA SER A 310 -11.72 8.25 -17.84
C SER A 310 -12.91 9.08 -17.41
N VAL A 311 -12.73 9.91 -16.38
CA VAL A 311 -13.69 10.95 -15.97
C VAL A 311 -12.98 12.28 -15.89
N THR A 312 -13.62 13.32 -16.42
CA THR A 312 -13.12 14.69 -16.43
C THR A 312 -14.03 15.56 -15.59
N ALA A 313 -13.47 16.24 -14.60
CA ALA A 313 -14.11 17.35 -13.91
C ALA A 313 -13.58 18.68 -14.50
N PRO A 314 -14.44 19.71 -14.63
CA PRO A 314 -14.00 21.03 -15.06
C PRO A 314 -12.98 21.65 -14.08
#